data_AF-A0A9D3NAX5-F1
#
_entry.id   AF-A0A9D3NAX5-F1
#
_cell.length_a   1.000
_cell.length_b   1.000
_cell.length_c   1.000
_cell.angle_alpha   90.00
_cell.angle_beta   90.00
_cell.angle_gamma   90.00
#
_symmetry.space_group_name_H-M   'P 1'
#
loop_
_entity.id
_entity.type
_entity.pdbx_description
1 polymer ?
#
loop_
_entity_poly.entity_id
_entity_poly.type
_entity_poly.pdbx_seq_one_letter_code
_entity_poly.pdbx_strand_id
1 'polypeptide(L)'
;MVGSGRPASASSIWFNCRGQVGNRFTDLAKTVHSRGKVFFSLTCSNRQDISMVRWINFVLVLMAAACKTAQGKRDEVLYCSACMAIAEELKYSISQIDPKKTVQVGGFRLNPDGSLTDKKVPLARSETHLSELLDGVCNNMSEYALYEDPVTKQQSYRRFAPRSSDGGNFPDFKNFKFSGPEGSDSLKFACETIVEELEDDIITLFTREDQHVAQRLCSEVSGHCKSSVFQHTDL
;
A
#
# COMPACT_ATOMS: atom_id res chain seq x y z
N MET A 1 38.59 7.26 -22.91
CA MET A 1 38.82 7.41 -24.36
C MET A 1 38.23 6.19 -25.04
N VAL A 2 37.25 6.42 -25.95
CA VAL A 2 36.71 5.57 -27.04
C VAL A 2 36.25 4.13 -26.68
N GLY A 3 35.07 3.63 -27.04
CA GLY A 3 33.97 4.08 -27.90
C GLY A 3 32.72 3.23 -27.60
N SER A 4 31.52 3.79 -27.73
CA SER A 4 30.60 3.64 -28.89
C SER A 4 29.64 2.46 -28.79
N GLY A 5 28.33 2.75 -28.70
CA GLY A 5 27.25 1.90 -29.24
C GLY A 5 26.27 1.26 -28.25
N ARG A 6 25.13 1.92 -28.00
CA ARG A 6 23.79 1.34 -27.75
C ARG A 6 22.84 1.97 -28.78
N PRO A 7 21.60 1.50 -29.01
CA PRO A 7 20.92 0.29 -28.54
C PRO A 7 20.22 -0.50 -29.68
N ALA A 8 19.82 -1.76 -29.48
CA ALA A 8 18.62 -2.32 -30.13
C ALA A 8 18.20 -3.67 -29.52
N SER A 9 16.91 -3.73 -29.21
CA SER A 9 16.10 -4.88 -28.83
C SER A 9 16.26 -6.07 -29.78
N ALA A 10 16.49 -7.27 -29.21
CA ALA A 10 16.60 -8.51 -29.94
C ALA A 10 15.23 -9.08 -30.35
N SER A 11 15.05 -9.09 -31.66
CA SER A 11 14.42 -10.10 -32.52
C SER A 11 13.68 -11.29 -31.90
N SER A 12 12.38 -11.30 -32.18
CA SER A 12 11.57 -12.37 -32.76
C SER A 12 12.25 -13.73 -32.96
N ILE A 13 11.78 -14.74 -32.21
CA ILE A 13 12.11 -16.15 -32.42
C ILE A 13 11.14 -16.75 -33.44
N TRP A 14 11.74 -17.29 -34.49
CA TRP A 14 11.17 -18.14 -35.53
C TRP A 14 10.50 -19.40 -34.96
N PHE A 15 9.28 -19.70 -35.41
CA PHE A 15 8.79 -21.08 -35.46
C PHE A 15 8.74 -21.55 -36.91
N ASN A 16 9.63 -22.50 -37.21
CA ASN A 16 9.75 -23.19 -38.48
C ASN A 16 8.79 -24.40 -38.45
N CYS A 17 7.71 -24.37 -39.24
CA CYS A 17 6.87 -25.55 -39.45
C CYS A 17 7.15 -26.12 -40.84
N ARG A 18 7.76 -27.31 -40.83
CA ARG A 18 8.02 -28.14 -42.01
C ARG A 18 6.74 -28.92 -42.34
N GLY A 19 6.19 -28.72 -43.54
CA GLY A 19 5.06 -29.50 -44.05
C GLY A 19 5.13 -29.61 -45.57
N GLN A 20 5.39 -30.81 -46.06
CA GLN A 20 5.54 -31.17 -47.46
C GLN A 20 4.17 -31.50 -48.09
N VAL A 21 4.09 -31.34 -49.42
CA VAL A 21 3.15 -31.92 -50.41
C VAL A 21 2.22 -30.90 -51.10
N GLY A 22 2.65 -30.47 -52.30
CA GLY A 22 2.02 -30.92 -53.54
C GLY A 22 0.82 -30.17 -54.12
N ASN A 23 1.12 -29.23 -55.03
CA ASN A 23 0.40 -28.84 -56.25
C ASN A 23 -0.94 -28.07 -56.21
N ARG A 24 -0.80 -26.77 -56.56
CA ARG A 24 -1.34 -26.11 -57.78
C ARG A 24 -2.88 -26.08 -57.94
N PHE A 25 -3.48 -24.90 -57.81
CA PHE A 25 -4.17 -24.16 -58.90
C PHE A 25 -4.75 -22.81 -58.39
N THR A 26 -4.10 -21.73 -58.81
CA THR A 26 -4.58 -20.37 -59.19
C THR A 26 -5.79 -19.71 -58.50
N ASP A 27 -5.49 -18.55 -57.89
CA ASP A 27 -6.15 -17.23 -57.98
C ASP A 27 -7.66 -17.12 -58.21
N LEU A 28 -8.33 -16.34 -57.34
CA LEU A 28 -8.93 -15.06 -57.75
C LEU A 28 -9.36 -14.22 -56.54
N ALA A 29 -8.65 -13.10 -56.34
CA ALA A 29 -9.05 -12.03 -55.45
C ALA A 29 -10.29 -11.30 -56.00
N LYS A 30 -11.26 -10.99 -55.13
CA LYS A 30 -12.16 -9.84 -55.31
C LYS A 30 -12.38 -9.13 -53.97
N THR A 31 -11.75 -7.96 -53.87
CA THR A 31 -12.07 -6.92 -52.89
C THR A 31 -13.30 -6.17 -53.39
N VAL A 32 -14.39 -6.15 -52.61
CA VAL A 32 -15.48 -5.18 -52.77
C VAL A 32 -15.74 -4.52 -51.42
N HIS A 33 -15.61 -3.20 -51.45
CA HIS A 33 -15.81 -2.24 -50.38
C HIS A 33 -17.29 -1.82 -50.36
N SER A 34 -17.93 -1.68 -49.18
CA SER A 34 -18.87 -0.58 -48.84
C SER A 34 -19.78 -0.89 -47.63
N ARG A 35 -19.80 0.09 -46.70
CA ARG A 35 -20.90 0.53 -45.82
C ARG A 35 -21.50 -0.42 -44.76
N GLY A 36 -21.21 -0.07 -43.50
CA GLY A 36 -22.24 0.25 -42.51
C GLY A 36 -23.26 -0.84 -42.18
N LYS A 37 -22.83 -1.83 -41.40
CA LYS A 37 -23.57 -2.63 -40.40
C LYS A 37 -22.69 -3.83 -40.08
N VAL A 38 -22.18 -3.93 -38.85
CA VAL A 38 -21.56 -5.18 -38.39
C VAL A 38 -22.70 -6.16 -38.14
N PHE A 39 -23.15 -6.79 -39.22
CA PHE A 39 -23.94 -8.02 -39.17
C PHE A 39 -22.94 -9.17 -39.25
N PHE A 40 -22.49 -9.65 -38.09
CA PHE A 40 -21.81 -10.94 -38.02
C PHE A 40 -22.89 -12.03 -38.11
N SER A 41 -23.37 -12.30 -39.33
CA SER A 41 -24.12 -13.53 -39.56
C SER A 41 -23.12 -14.65 -39.87
N LEU A 42 -23.26 -15.70 -39.07
CA LEU A 42 -22.59 -16.99 -39.14
C LEU A 42 -22.40 -17.47 -40.59
N THR A 43 -21.22 -18.02 -40.90
CA THR A 43 -20.98 -19.47 -40.86
C THR A 43 -19.61 -19.79 -41.48
N CYS A 44 -18.72 -20.38 -40.70
CA CYS A 44 -17.92 -21.51 -41.17
C CYS A 44 -17.71 -22.41 -39.95
N SER A 45 -18.68 -23.30 -39.75
CA SER A 45 -18.59 -24.36 -38.75
C SER A 45 -17.63 -25.41 -39.30
N ASN A 46 -16.37 -25.34 -38.91
CA ASN A 46 -15.48 -26.50 -38.97
C ASN A 46 -15.48 -27.17 -37.58
N ARG A 47 -15.61 -28.50 -37.56
CA ARG A 47 -15.71 -29.29 -36.30
C ARG A 47 -14.49 -29.10 -35.38
N GLN A 48 -13.35 -28.69 -35.96
CA GLN A 48 -12.10 -28.44 -35.24
C GLN A 48 -12.05 -27.07 -34.53
N ASP A 49 -12.69 -26.01 -35.05
CA ASP A 49 -12.66 -24.67 -34.44
C ASP A 49 -13.57 -24.55 -33.21
N ILE A 50 -14.71 -25.23 -33.21
CA ILE A 50 -15.63 -25.29 -32.04
C ILE A 50 -14.93 -25.97 -30.85
N SER A 51 -14.06 -26.94 -31.13
CA SER A 51 -13.26 -27.61 -30.11
C SER A 51 -12.30 -26.59 -29.47
N MET A 52 -11.54 -25.86 -30.28
CA MET A 52 -10.55 -24.89 -29.77
C MET A 52 -11.19 -23.75 -28.97
N VAL A 53 -12.31 -23.19 -29.42
CA VAL A 53 -13.03 -22.12 -28.70
C VAL A 53 -13.68 -22.64 -27.40
N ARG A 54 -14.19 -23.88 -27.39
CA ARG A 54 -14.66 -24.52 -26.14
C ARG A 54 -13.54 -24.71 -25.14
N TRP A 55 -12.36 -25.15 -25.59
CA TRP A 55 -11.19 -25.34 -24.74
C TRP A 55 -10.67 -24.01 -24.18
N ILE A 56 -10.63 -22.95 -24.99
CA ILE A 56 -10.25 -21.61 -24.53
C ILE A 56 -11.23 -21.07 -23.49
N ASN A 57 -12.54 -21.23 -23.70
CA ASN A 57 -13.55 -20.85 -22.71
C ASN A 57 -13.46 -21.71 -21.44
N PHE A 58 -13.17 -23.01 -21.56
CA PHE A 58 -12.98 -23.89 -20.42
C PHE A 58 -11.73 -23.49 -19.61
N VAL A 59 -10.63 -23.16 -20.28
CA VAL A 59 -9.39 -22.67 -19.64
C VAL A 59 -9.61 -21.30 -19.01
N LEU A 60 -10.35 -20.38 -19.66
CA LEU A 60 -10.70 -19.08 -19.09
C LEU A 60 -11.60 -19.21 -17.85
N VAL A 61 -12.58 -20.12 -17.87
CA VAL A 61 -13.44 -20.40 -16.71
C VAL A 61 -12.66 -21.06 -15.57
N LEU A 62 -11.73 -21.97 -15.88
CA LEU A 62 -10.85 -22.60 -14.88
C LEU A 62 -9.84 -21.61 -14.29
N MET A 63 -9.27 -20.72 -15.09
CA MET A 63 -8.37 -19.66 -14.62
C MET A 63 -9.10 -18.60 -13.79
N ALA A 64 -10.32 -18.22 -14.17
CA ALA A 64 -11.15 -17.32 -13.37
C ALA A 64 -11.59 -17.94 -12.04
N ALA A 65 -11.80 -19.26 -11.99
CA ALA A 65 -12.06 -20.00 -10.75
C ALA A 65 -10.80 -20.12 -9.87
N ALA A 66 -9.62 -20.28 -10.46
CA ALA A 66 -8.34 -20.30 -9.75
C ALA A 66 -7.94 -18.92 -9.17
N CYS A 67 -8.48 -17.82 -9.71
CA CYS A 67 -8.15 -16.47 -9.29
C CYS A 67 -8.84 -16.01 -7.99
N LYS A 68 -9.64 -16.87 -7.33
CA LYS A 68 -10.44 -16.47 -6.15
C LYS A 68 -9.73 -16.55 -4.79
N THR A 69 -8.47 -16.98 -4.70
CA THR A 69 -7.83 -17.16 -3.38
C THR A 69 -6.34 -16.76 -3.34
N ALA A 70 -5.97 -15.66 -4.01
CA ALA A 70 -4.70 -14.99 -3.72
C ALA A 70 -4.94 -13.83 -2.73
N GLN A 71 -5.57 -14.13 -1.58
CA GLN A 71 -5.46 -13.23 -0.43
C GLN A 71 -4.08 -13.49 0.17
N GLY A 72 -3.11 -12.63 -0.16
CA GLY A 72 -1.81 -12.65 0.51
C GLY A 72 -2.04 -12.53 2.01
N LYS A 73 -1.67 -13.56 2.77
CA LYS A 73 -1.77 -13.53 4.22
C LYS A 73 -0.82 -12.44 4.73
N ARG A 74 -1.38 -11.31 5.18
CA ARG A 74 -0.62 -10.21 5.79
C ARG A 74 0.12 -10.76 7.02
N ASP A 75 1.40 -10.42 7.16
CA ASP A 75 2.18 -10.79 8.34
C ASP A 75 1.66 -10.03 9.56
N GLU A 76 1.12 -10.76 10.54
CA GLU A 76 0.50 -10.16 11.73
C GLU A 76 1.50 -9.31 12.53
N VAL A 77 2.76 -9.77 12.66
CA VAL A 77 3.80 -9.04 13.40
C VAL A 77 4.16 -7.76 12.67
N LEU A 78 4.34 -7.83 11.35
CA LEU A 78 4.70 -6.68 10.52
C LEU A 78 3.62 -5.60 10.56
N TYR A 79 2.36 -5.95 10.28
CA TYR A 79 1.27 -4.97 10.23
C TYR A 79 0.89 -4.42 11.60
N CYS A 80 0.91 -5.27 12.65
CA CYS A 80 0.70 -4.80 14.00
C CYS A 80 1.78 -3.80 14.42
N SER A 81 3.05 -4.14 14.19
CA SER A 81 4.16 -3.23 14.54
C SER A 81 4.17 -1.95 13.72
N ALA A 82 3.84 -2.01 12.42
CA ALA A 82 3.68 -0.82 11.59
C ALA A 82 2.57 0.10 12.10
N CYS A 83 1.40 -0.44 12.46
CA CYS A 83 0.31 0.33 13.02
C CYS A 83 0.70 1.00 14.35
N MET A 84 1.37 0.26 15.23
CA MET A 84 1.86 0.79 16.50
C MET A 84 2.88 1.92 16.29
N ALA A 85 3.82 1.71 15.36
CA ALA A 85 4.81 2.72 15.00
C ALA A 85 4.15 3.99 14.45
N ILE A 86 3.12 3.88 13.60
CA ILE A 86 2.36 5.05 13.11
C ILE A 86 1.78 5.85 14.28
N ALA A 87 1.10 5.18 15.21
CA ALA A 87 0.49 5.84 16.35
C ALA A 87 1.54 6.53 17.26
N GLU A 88 2.70 5.90 17.47
CA GLU A 88 3.79 6.45 18.29
C GLU A 88 4.52 7.62 17.62
N GLU A 89 4.83 7.52 16.32
CA GLU A 89 5.49 8.57 15.55
C GLU A 89 4.61 9.80 15.38
N LEU A 90 3.31 9.60 15.13
CA LEU A 90 2.37 10.71 15.03
C LEU A 90 2.17 11.38 16.39
N LYS A 91 2.01 10.61 17.47
CA LYS A 91 1.93 11.15 18.84
C LYS A 91 3.17 11.96 19.20
N TYR A 92 4.36 11.47 18.83
CA TYR A 92 5.61 12.19 19.05
C TYR A 92 5.66 13.49 18.25
N SER A 93 5.32 13.45 16.97
CA SER A 93 5.32 14.63 16.09
C SER A 93 4.38 15.72 16.61
N ILE A 94 3.19 15.33 17.10
CA ILE A 94 2.24 16.25 17.74
C ILE A 94 2.82 16.85 19.03
N SER A 95 3.55 16.06 19.83
CA SER A 95 4.15 16.54 21.09
C SER A 95 5.24 17.60 20.91
N GLN A 96 5.84 17.67 19.72
CA GLN A 96 6.82 18.70 19.37
C GLN A 96 6.17 20.05 19.00
N ILE A 97 4.84 20.09 18.80
CA ILE A 97 4.12 21.31 18.45
C ILE A 97 3.84 22.12 19.70
N ASP A 98 4.07 23.44 19.62
CA ASP A 98 3.67 24.36 20.68
C ASP A 98 2.14 24.33 20.87
N PRO A 99 1.63 24.05 22.08
CA PRO A 99 0.18 23.97 22.34
C PRO A 99 -0.54 25.31 22.15
N LYS A 100 0.22 26.42 22.04
CA LYS A 100 -0.30 27.77 21.78
C LYS A 100 -0.49 28.09 20.31
N LYS A 101 0.06 27.29 19.38
CA LYS A 101 -0.13 27.51 17.94
C LYS A 101 -1.55 27.12 17.54
N THR A 102 -2.28 28.04 16.92
CA THR A 102 -3.66 27.84 16.47
C THR A 102 -3.78 28.15 14.98
N VAL A 103 -4.62 27.38 14.27
CA VAL A 103 -4.97 27.61 12.87
C VAL A 103 -6.42 28.09 12.79
N GLN A 104 -6.69 28.99 11.85
CA GLN A 104 -8.06 29.42 11.53
C GLN A 104 -8.71 28.38 10.63
N VAL A 105 -9.69 27.64 11.15
CA VAL A 105 -10.44 26.62 10.40
C VAL A 105 -11.76 27.21 9.94
N GLY A 106 -11.66 28.10 8.96
CA GLY A 106 -12.82 28.70 8.33
C GLY A 106 -13.51 29.77 9.18
N GLY A 107 -13.66 30.94 8.56
CA GLY A 107 -14.43 32.06 9.09
C GLY A 107 -15.02 32.93 7.99
N PHE A 108 -15.11 32.40 6.76
CA PHE A 108 -15.53 33.16 5.59
C PHE A 108 -17.05 33.40 5.51
N ARG A 109 -17.83 32.77 6.39
CA ARG A 109 -19.28 33.02 6.44
C ARG A 109 -19.54 34.25 7.29
N LEU A 110 -19.96 35.32 6.62
CA LEU A 110 -20.54 36.47 7.29
C LEU A 110 -21.84 36.05 7.98
N ASN A 111 -21.95 36.40 9.24
CA ASN A 111 -23.22 36.41 9.94
C ASN A 111 -24.13 37.48 9.33
N PRO A 112 -25.45 37.36 9.47
CA PRO A 112 -26.41 38.36 8.99
C PRO A 112 -26.22 39.76 9.62
N ASP A 113 -25.45 39.89 10.70
CA ASP A 113 -25.05 41.15 11.34
C ASP A 113 -23.77 41.78 10.74
N GLY A 114 -23.15 41.16 9.74
CA GLY A 114 -21.91 41.63 9.11
C GLY A 114 -20.63 41.22 9.83
N SER A 115 -20.71 40.46 10.94
CA SER A 115 -19.54 39.93 11.63
C SER A 115 -19.02 38.64 10.96
N LEU A 116 -17.70 38.45 10.99
CA LEU A 116 -17.04 37.21 10.57
C LEU A 116 -16.78 36.34 11.80
N THR A 117 -17.36 35.14 11.85
CA THR A 117 -17.04 34.16 12.91
C THR A 117 -15.77 33.41 12.57
N ASP A 118 -14.64 33.82 13.16
CA ASP A 118 -13.39 33.05 13.11
C ASP A 118 -13.49 31.82 14.02
N LYS A 119 -13.48 30.62 13.44
CA LYS A 119 -13.23 29.39 14.20
C LYS A 119 -11.73 29.13 14.27
N LYS A 120 -11.17 29.13 15.47
CA LYS A 120 -9.76 28.80 15.72
C LYS A 120 -9.67 27.45 16.41
N VAL A 121 -8.80 26.58 15.91
CA VAL A 121 -8.46 25.30 16.56
C VAL A 121 -6.96 25.23 16.79
N PRO A 122 -6.49 24.47 17.80
CA PRO A 122 -5.06 24.21 17.95
C PRO A 122 -4.49 23.55 16.69
N LEU A 123 -3.27 23.94 16.28
CA LEU A 123 -2.57 23.37 15.11
C LEU A 123 -2.38 21.85 15.26
N ALA A 124 -2.09 21.39 16.48
CA ALA A 124 -2.03 19.98 16.84
C ALA A 124 -3.32 19.19 16.58
N ARG A 125 -4.44 19.88 16.32
CA ARG A 125 -5.79 19.31 16.15
C ARG A 125 -6.41 19.63 14.80
N SER A 126 -5.77 20.45 13.96
CA SER A 126 -6.29 20.69 12.62
C SER A 126 -6.05 19.47 11.75
N GLU A 127 -7.11 18.95 11.13
CA GLU A 127 -7.07 17.79 10.23
C GLU A 127 -5.99 17.94 9.16
N THR A 128 -5.91 19.13 8.52
CA THR A 128 -4.88 19.44 7.53
C THR A 128 -3.45 19.22 8.04
N HIS A 129 -3.17 19.58 9.29
CA HIS A 129 -1.85 19.39 9.86
C HIS A 129 -1.57 17.93 10.22
N LEU A 130 -2.58 17.18 10.65
CA LEU A 130 -2.43 15.76 10.92
C LEU A 130 -2.18 14.96 9.64
N SER A 131 -2.84 15.31 8.52
CA SER A 131 -2.53 14.73 7.20
C SER A 131 -1.09 15.03 6.79
N GLU A 132 -0.61 16.27 6.93
CA GLU A 132 0.78 16.62 6.61
C GLU A 132 1.81 15.82 7.45
N LEU A 133 1.50 15.57 8.72
CA LEU A 133 2.36 14.75 9.58
C LEU A 133 2.34 13.29 9.14
N LEU A 134 1.17 12.76 8.78
CA LEU A 134 1.00 11.36 8.35
C LEU A 134 1.82 11.03 7.09
N ASP A 135 1.90 11.94 6.13
CA ASP A 135 2.75 11.80 4.93
C ASP A 135 4.25 11.59 5.29
N GLY A 136 4.69 12.13 6.41
CA GLY A 136 6.08 12.05 6.87
C GLY A 136 6.39 10.79 7.69
N VAL A 137 5.41 10.24 8.40
CA VAL A 137 5.61 9.19 9.43
C VAL A 137 6.26 7.94 8.88
N CYS A 138 5.88 7.48 7.69
CA CYS A 138 6.42 6.24 7.12
C CYS A 138 7.90 6.32 6.74
N ASN A 139 8.47 7.53 6.61
CA ASN A 139 9.91 7.68 6.38
C ASN A 139 10.76 7.30 7.60
N ASN A 140 10.19 7.42 8.80
CA ASN A 140 10.85 7.07 10.05
C ASN A 140 10.94 5.55 10.26
N MET A 141 10.26 4.73 9.46
CA MET A 141 10.31 3.26 9.56
C MET A 141 11.71 2.68 9.28
N SER A 142 12.59 3.47 8.65
CA SER A 142 14.02 3.15 8.50
C SER A 142 14.79 3.11 9.83
N GLU A 143 14.25 3.74 10.87
CA GLU A 143 14.81 3.77 12.23
C GLU A 143 14.31 2.63 13.12
N TYR A 144 13.55 1.70 12.53
CA TYR A 144 12.99 0.53 13.20
C TYR A 144 13.68 -0.73 12.71
N ALA A 145 13.79 -1.72 13.59
CA ALA A 145 14.32 -3.03 13.27
C ALA A 145 13.58 -4.11 14.05
N LEU A 146 13.64 -5.34 13.55
CA LEU A 146 13.02 -6.48 14.20
C LEU A 146 13.69 -6.71 15.56
N TYR A 147 12.92 -6.66 16.63
CA TYR A 147 13.37 -6.92 17.99
C TYR A 147 12.76 -8.22 18.49
N GLU A 148 13.57 -9.07 19.12
CA GLU A 148 13.10 -10.28 19.79
C GLU A 148 13.21 -10.14 21.30
N ASP A 149 12.09 -10.25 22.00
CA ASP A 149 12.06 -10.18 23.45
C ASP A 149 12.85 -11.34 24.08
N PRO A 150 13.80 -11.08 25.00
CA PRO A 150 14.63 -12.13 25.58
C PRO A 150 13.84 -13.12 26.44
N VAL A 151 12.73 -12.67 27.05
CA VAL A 151 11.88 -13.45 27.96
C VAL A 151 10.78 -14.15 27.18
N THR A 152 9.98 -13.41 26.41
CA THR A 152 8.79 -13.95 25.75
C THR A 152 9.10 -14.58 24.39
N LYS A 153 10.28 -14.32 23.82
CA LYS A 153 10.69 -14.70 22.45
C LYS A 153 9.74 -14.17 21.37
N GLN A 154 8.89 -13.20 21.70
CA GLN A 154 8.03 -12.53 20.74
C GLN A 154 8.84 -11.56 19.90
N GLN A 155 8.51 -11.51 18.62
CA GLN A 155 9.14 -10.60 17.66
C GLN A 155 8.21 -9.41 17.40
N SER A 156 8.80 -8.22 17.31
CA SER A 156 8.09 -6.97 17.01
C SER A 156 9.09 -5.97 16.44
N TYR A 157 8.70 -5.11 15.50
CA TYR A 157 9.58 -4.01 15.12
C TYR A 157 9.60 -2.96 16.23
N ARG A 158 10.80 -2.54 16.62
CA ARG A 158 11.02 -1.48 17.61
C ARG A 158 12.00 -0.47 17.07
N ARG A 159 11.88 0.78 17.52
CA ARG A 159 12.79 1.85 17.15
C ARG A 159 14.16 1.63 17.81
N PHE A 160 15.24 1.69 17.03
CA PHE A 160 16.61 1.55 17.52
C PHE A 160 17.36 2.88 17.55
N ALA A 161 16.98 3.85 16.72
CA ALA A 161 17.53 5.20 16.77
C ALA A 161 16.83 5.98 17.89
N PRO A 162 17.54 6.76 18.73
CA PRO A 162 16.92 7.65 19.70
C PRO A 162 16.31 8.90 19.05
N ARG A 163 15.33 9.52 19.71
CA ARG A 163 14.77 10.84 19.35
C ARG A 163 15.67 11.95 19.90
N SER A 164 15.48 13.17 19.42
CA SER A 164 16.11 14.36 19.99
C SER A 164 15.77 14.55 21.47
N SER A 165 14.57 14.13 21.88
CA SER A 165 14.08 14.16 23.27
C SER A 165 14.68 13.06 24.17
N ASP A 166 15.23 11.98 23.61
CA ASP A 166 15.77 10.85 24.38
C ASP A 166 17.19 11.09 24.92
N GLY A 167 17.76 12.27 24.66
CA GLY A 167 19.07 12.66 25.20
C GLY A 167 20.23 11.76 24.77
N GLY A 168 20.08 11.01 23.66
CA GLY A 168 21.09 10.07 23.17
C GLY A 168 21.13 8.73 23.92
N ASN A 169 20.06 8.35 24.62
CA ASN A 169 19.93 7.02 25.21
C ASN A 169 19.61 5.97 24.13
N PHE A 170 20.60 5.16 23.74
CA PHE A 170 20.42 4.11 22.73
C PHE A 170 19.92 2.81 23.39
N PRO A 171 18.96 2.10 22.78
CA PRO A 171 18.52 0.80 23.27
C PRO A 171 19.59 -0.29 23.07
N ASP A 172 19.48 -1.38 23.83
CA ASP A 172 20.38 -2.52 23.72
C ASP A 172 20.24 -3.22 22.36
N PHE A 173 21.26 -3.12 21.51
CA PHE A 173 21.28 -3.71 20.18
C PHE A 173 21.31 -5.25 20.14
N LYS A 174 21.58 -5.92 21.27
CA LYS A 174 21.77 -7.39 21.35
C LYS A 174 20.58 -8.20 20.84
N ASN A 175 19.37 -7.66 21.01
CA ASN A 175 18.11 -8.33 20.67
C ASN A 175 17.52 -7.84 19.34
N PHE A 176 18.18 -6.89 18.67
CA PHE A 176 17.77 -6.41 17.36
C PHE A 176 18.37 -7.28 16.26
N LYS A 177 17.54 -7.65 15.30
CA LYS A 177 17.91 -8.39 14.08
C LYS A 177 17.83 -7.44 12.90
N PHE A 178 19.00 -7.19 12.32
CA PHE A 178 19.13 -6.37 11.11
C PHE A 178 19.25 -7.30 9.90
N SER A 179 18.19 -7.34 9.09
CA SER A 179 18.12 -8.20 7.90
C SER A 179 18.79 -7.61 6.65
N GLY A 180 19.65 -6.60 6.82
CA GLY A 180 20.23 -5.81 5.72
C GLY A 180 19.34 -4.65 5.28
N PRO A 181 19.65 -3.98 4.15
CA PRO A 181 18.94 -2.78 3.70
C PRO A 181 17.44 -3.00 3.47
N GLU A 182 17.05 -4.19 3.02
CA GLU A 182 15.66 -4.58 2.75
C GLU A 182 14.82 -4.80 4.03
N GLY A 183 15.46 -4.85 5.20
CA GLY A 183 14.80 -5.20 6.47
C GLY A 183 13.75 -4.17 6.89
N SER A 184 14.04 -2.89 6.69
CA SER A 184 13.14 -1.77 6.99
C SER A 184 12.12 -1.50 5.89
N ASP A 185 12.38 -1.92 4.66
CA ASP A 185 11.53 -1.61 3.50
C ASP A 185 10.17 -2.32 3.62
N SER A 186 10.16 -3.54 4.17
CA SER A 186 8.93 -4.26 4.48
C SER A 186 8.03 -3.50 5.46
N LEU A 187 8.62 -2.89 6.50
CA LEU A 187 7.89 -2.10 7.48
C LEU A 187 7.40 -0.78 6.89
N LYS A 188 8.23 -0.12 6.08
CA LYS A 188 7.84 1.10 5.36
C LYS A 188 6.65 0.83 4.43
N PHE A 189 6.69 -0.23 3.65
CA PHE A 189 5.59 -0.61 2.76
C PHE A 189 4.30 -0.91 3.54
N ALA A 190 4.40 -1.63 4.66
CA ALA A 190 3.26 -1.89 5.53
C ALA A 190 2.70 -0.58 6.12
N CYS A 191 3.56 0.35 6.51
CA CYS A 191 3.15 1.68 6.98
C CYS A 191 2.38 2.44 5.90
N GLU A 192 2.95 2.55 4.70
CA GLU A 192 2.31 3.25 3.57
C GLU A 192 0.94 2.66 3.27
N THR A 193 0.82 1.32 3.25
CA THR A 193 -0.46 0.63 3.08
C THR A 193 -1.48 1.00 4.17
N ILE A 194 -1.06 1.03 5.44
CA ILE A 194 -1.96 1.35 6.56
C ILE A 194 -2.39 2.82 6.52
N VAL A 195 -1.47 3.74 6.23
CA VAL A 195 -1.78 5.17 6.14
C VAL A 195 -2.76 5.41 4.99
N GLU A 196 -2.54 4.79 3.82
CA GLU A 196 -3.47 4.88 2.69
C GLU A 196 -4.88 4.33 3.03
N GLU A 197 -4.96 3.22 3.78
CA GLU A 197 -6.23 2.58 4.13
C GLU A 197 -6.97 3.32 5.27
N LEU A 198 -6.26 3.93 6.22
CA LEU A 198 -6.81 4.39 7.51
C LEU A 198 -6.57 5.87 7.83
N GLU A 199 -6.16 6.70 6.86
CA GLU A 199 -5.87 8.13 7.08
C GLU A 199 -6.98 8.84 7.86
N ASP A 200 -8.22 8.74 7.39
CA ASP A 200 -9.39 9.41 7.99
C ASP A 200 -9.66 8.95 9.43
N ASP A 201 -9.52 7.64 9.69
CA ASP A 201 -9.73 7.06 11.02
C ASP A 201 -8.62 7.50 12.00
N ILE A 202 -7.37 7.55 11.52
CA ILE A 202 -6.24 8.04 12.31
C ILE A 202 -6.47 9.50 12.69
N ILE A 203 -6.76 10.37 11.72
CA ILE A 203 -7.03 11.80 11.97
C ILE A 203 -8.18 11.96 12.96
N THR A 204 -9.26 11.21 12.79
CA THR A 204 -10.44 11.26 13.68
C THR A 204 -10.09 10.86 15.11
N LEU A 205 -9.25 9.85 15.32
CA LEU A 205 -8.82 9.44 16.66
C LEU A 205 -7.90 10.49 17.31
N PHE A 206 -6.97 11.07 16.55
CA PHE A 206 -6.04 12.07 17.07
C PHE A 206 -6.69 13.44 17.34
N THR A 207 -7.75 13.80 16.63
CA THR A 207 -8.52 15.02 16.93
C THR A 207 -9.28 14.93 18.27
N ARG A 208 -9.64 13.72 18.72
CA ARG A 208 -10.44 13.48 19.94
C ARG A 208 -9.64 13.35 21.25
N GLU A 209 -8.31 13.34 21.20
CA GLU A 209 -7.44 13.21 22.39
C GLU A 209 -7.64 11.93 23.22
N ASP A 210 -7.92 10.79 22.58
CA ASP A 210 -7.98 9.51 23.30
C ASP A 210 -6.62 9.15 23.91
N GLN A 211 -6.57 8.76 25.19
CA GLN A 211 -5.30 8.38 25.83
C GLN A 211 -4.69 7.09 25.27
N HIS A 212 -5.52 6.24 24.66
CA HIS A 212 -5.16 4.92 24.14
C HIS A 212 -5.33 4.85 22.60
N VAL A 213 -4.88 5.88 21.87
CA VAL A 213 -5.03 5.92 20.39
C VAL A 213 -4.46 4.68 19.72
N ALA A 214 -3.26 4.23 20.12
CA ALA A 214 -2.62 3.06 19.54
C ALA A 214 -3.46 1.78 19.73
N GLN A 215 -4.06 1.60 20.91
CA GLN A 215 -4.92 0.43 21.19
C GLN A 215 -6.19 0.45 20.35
N ARG A 216 -6.91 1.58 20.33
CA ARG A 216 -8.13 1.70 19.54
C ARG A 216 -7.85 1.55 18.05
N LEU A 217 -6.85 2.26 17.53
CA LEU A 217 -6.49 2.22 16.11
C LEU A 217 -6.05 0.82 15.68
N CYS A 218 -5.12 0.21 16.42
CA CYS A 218 -4.48 -1.02 15.98
C CYS A 218 -5.25 -2.30 16.35
N SER A 219 -6.13 -2.24 17.35
CA SER A 219 -6.95 -3.39 17.76
C SER A 219 -8.42 -3.27 17.33
N GLU A 220 -9.07 -2.14 17.62
CA GLU A 220 -10.52 -1.99 17.40
C GLU A 220 -10.86 -1.57 15.97
N VAL A 221 -10.09 -0.65 15.38
CA VAL A 221 -10.35 -0.11 14.03
C VAL A 221 -9.76 -1.00 12.95
N SER A 222 -8.43 -1.19 12.96
CA SER A 222 -7.73 -1.94 11.91
C SER A 222 -7.72 -3.46 12.11
N GLY A 223 -7.87 -3.92 13.36
CA GLY A 223 -7.74 -5.33 13.71
C GLY A 223 -6.35 -5.94 13.43
N HIS A 224 -5.32 -5.12 13.25
CA HIS A 224 -3.95 -5.60 12.97
C HIS A 224 -3.27 -6.20 14.21
N CYS A 225 -3.63 -5.75 15.41
CA CYS A 225 -3.08 -6.21 16.67
C CYS A 225 -4.13 -6.91 17.53
N LYS A 226 -3.74 -8.03 18.15
CA LYS A 226 -4.49 -8.64 19.24
C LYS A 226 -4.45 -7.74 20.47
N SER A 227 -5.56 -7.64 21.20
CA SER A 227 -5.66 -6.80 22.41
C SER A 227 -4.68 -7.21 23.52
N SER A 228 -4.17 -8.45 23.50
CA SER A 228 -3.15 -8.94 24.43
C SER A 228 -1.80 -8.23 24.30
N VAL A 229 -1.49 -7.62 23.15
CA VAL A 229 -0.26 -6.84 22.95
C VAL A 229 -0.20 -5.65 23.90
N PHE A 230 -1.35 -5.04 24.19
CA PHE A 230 -1.45 -3.84 25.04
C PHE A 230 -1.39 -4.15 26.54
N GLN A 231 -1.63 -5.40 26.95
CA GLN A 231 -1.56 -5.79 28.37
C GLN A 231 -0.12 -5.83 28.92
N HIS A 232 0.89 -5.83 28.04
CA HIS A 232 2.30 -5.84 28.42
C HIS A 232 2.96 -4.46 28.46
N THR A 233 2.26 -3.39 28.04
CA THR A 233 2.82 -2.03 27.93
C THR A 233 2.55 -1.16 29.17
N ASP A 234 1.75 -1.66 30.14
CA ASP A 234 1.33 -0.93 31.35
C ASP A 234 2.10 -1.32 32.64
N LEU A 235 3.33 -1.82 32.53
CA LEU A 235 4.16 -2.20 33.69
C LEU A 235 5.54 -1.54 33.68
#